data_AF-A0A9D3WDI6-F1
#
_entry.id   AF-A0A9D3WDI6-F1
#
_cell.length_a   1.000
_cell.length_b   1.000
_cell.length_c   1.000
_cell.angle_alpha   90.00
_cell.angle_beta   90.00
_cell.angle_gamma   90.00
#
_symmetry.space_group_name_H-M   'P 1'
#
loop_
_entity.id
_entity.type
_entity.pdbx_description
1 polymer ?
#
loop_
_entity_poly.entity_id
_entity_poly.type
_entity_poly.pdbx_seq_one_letter_code
_entity_poly.pdbx_strand_id
1 'polypeptide(L)'
;MKDQVNDRTDKYGGSLENRYRFSLEIVEAVVNEIGVDKVGMRVSPYASYMEASESNPEALGVYMVNIVNKFGILYLHIIEPRMIKINDKYETPHSLLPMRNAFKGTFIAVGGYNVDNGNKAITNNYSDLVAFGMLFLANLDLPR
;
A
#
# COMPACT_ATOMS: atom_id res chain seq x y z
N MET A 1 -0.15 -11.07 7.52
CA MET A 1 -1.37 -10.52 6.87
C MET A 1 -1.90 -11.45 5.79
N LYS A 2 -1.15 -11.76 4.72
CA LYS A 2 -1.68 -12.50 3.57
C LYS A 2 -2.02 -13.96 3.86
N ASP A 3 -3.08 -14.47 3.23
CA ASP A 3 -3.64 -15.80 3.55
C ASP A 3 -2.76 -16.98 3.11
N GLN A 4 -1.99 -16.85 2.03
CA GLN A 4 -1.13 -17.95 1.56
C GLN A 4 0.06 -18.26 2.47
N VAL A 5 0.43 -17.34 3.36
CA VAL A 5 1.56 -17.50 4.30
C VAL A 5 1.15 -17.41 5.77
N ASN A 6 -0.13 -17.14 6.05
CA ASN A 6 -0.65 -17.08 7.41
C ASN A 6 -1.71 -18.15 7.61
N ASP A 7 -1.23 -19.36 7.91
CA ASP A 7 -2.01 -20.56 8.21
C ASP A 7 -2.36 -20.71 9.70
N ARG A 8 -2.12 -19.66 10.50
CA ARG A 8 -2.37 -19.68 11.94
C ARG A 8 -3.85 -19.83 12.23
N THR A 9 -4.14 -20.57 13.30
CA THR A 9 -5.50 -20.80 13.83
C THR A 9 -5.76 -20.04 15.12
N ASP A 10 -4.79 -19.28 15.62
CA ASP A 10 -4.91 -18.47 16.82
C ASP A 10 -5.45 -17.05 16.53
N LYS A 11 -5.37 -16.16 17.53
CA LYS A 11 -5.86 -14.77 17.42
C LYS A 11 -5.15 -13.93 16.36
N TYR A 12 -4.12 -14.45 15.69
CA TYR A 12 -3.36 -13.78 14.63
C TYR A 12 -3.56 -14.37 13.22
N GLY A 13 -4.47 -15.35 13.06
CA GLY A 13 -4.77 -15.96 11.76
C GLY A 13 -6.26 -16.24 11.53
N GLY A 14 -6.56 -16.80 10.36
CA GLY A 14 -7.93 -17.03 9.89
C GLY A 14 -8.61 -15.75 9.37
N SER A 15 -9.42 -15.11 10.21
CA SER A 15 -10.21 -13.93 9.81
C SER A 15 -9.34 -12.74 9.39
N LEU A 16 -9.88 -11.86 8.55
CA LEU A 16 -9.19 -10.61 8.16
C LEU A 16 -8.73 -9.82 9.40
N GLU A 17 -9.60 -9.68 10.41
CA GLU A 17 -9.26 -8.99 11.66
C GLU A 17 -8.02 -9.58 12.34
N ASN A 18 -7.99 -10.90 12.53
CA ASN A 18 -6.88 -11.58 13.19
C ASN A 18 -5.59 -11.46 12.39
N ARG A 19 -5.68 -11.60 11.06
CA ARG A 19 -4.52 -11.49 10.16
C ARG A 19 -3.87 -10.10 10.17
N TYR A 20 -4.62 -9.06 10.55
CA TYR A 20 -4.14 -7.69 10.72
C TYR A 20 -3.64 -7.35 12.11
N ARG A 21 -4.12 -8.07 13.14
CA ARG A 21 -3.88 -7.76 14.55
C ARG A 21 -2.42 -7.43 14.86
N PHE A 22 -1.49 -8.28 14.40
CA PHE A 22 -0.06 -8.06 14.63
C PHE A 22 0.47 -6.75 14.02
N SER A 23 0.08 -6.42 12.79
CA SER A 23 0.49 -5.18 12.14
C SER A 23 -0.08 -3.94 12.84
N LEU A 24 -1.29 -4.06 13.41
CA LEU A 24 -1.91 -2.97 14.16
C LEU A 24 -1.27 -2.78 15.53
N GLU A 25 -0.94 -3.86 16.23
CA GLU A 25 -0.18 -3.82 17.50
C GLU A 25 1.17 -3.10 17.29
N ILE A 26 1.83 -3.31 16.14
CA ILE A 26 3.06 -2.57 15.77
C ILE A 26 2.77 -1.09 15.53
N VAL A 27 1.75 -0.76 14.72
CA VAL A 27 1.41 0.64 14.45
C VAL A 27 1.09 1.38 15.74
N GLU A 28 0.29 0.77 16.62
CA GLU A 28 -0.05 1.33 17.93
C GLU A 28 1.20 1.57 18.78
N ALA A 29 2.08 0.57 18.90
CA ALA A 29 3.30 0.70 19.69
C ALA A 29 4.20 1.84 19.17
N VAL A 30 4.38 1.95 17.86
CA VAL A 30 5.20 3.01 17.25
C VAL A 30 4.52 4.37 17.42
N VAL A 31 3.21 4.48 17.19
CA VAL A 31 2.45 5.72 17.40
C VAL A 31 2.57 6.22 18.84
N ASN A 32 2.47 5.31 19.82
CA ASN A 32 2.59 5.65 21.23
C ASN A 32 3.99 6.17 21.60
N GLU A 33 5.03 5.65 20.94
CA GLU A 33 6.42 6.04 21.22
C GLU A 33 6.80 7.38 20.58
N ILE A 34 6.52 7.56 19.29
CA ILE A 34 7.06 8.71 18.52
C ILE A 34 6.05 9.79 18.15
N GLY A 35 4.76 9.53 18.39
CA GLY A 35 3.65 10.38 17.97
C GLY A 35 3.14 10.03 16.58
N VAL A 36 1.80 10.07 16.43
CA VAL A 36 1.08 9.68 15.21
C VAL A 36 1.52 10.46 13.95
N ASP A 37 1.87 11.72 14.13
CA ASP A 37 2.29 12.67 13.10
C ASP A 37 3.66 12.34 12.50
N LYS A 38 4.36 11.31 13.01
CA LYS A 38 5.65 10.84 12.52
C LYS A 38 5.61 9.41 11.96
N VAL A 39 4.44 8.78 11.97
CA VAL A 39 4.28 7.38 11.56
C VAL A 39 3.70 7.28 10.16
N GLY A 40 4.30 6.43 9.33
CA GLY A 40 3.70 5.98 8.08
C GLY A 40 3.78 4.47 7.93
N MET A 41 2.92 3.91 7.09
CA MET A 41 2.87 2.47 6.83
C MET A 41 3.11 2.19 5.35
N ARG A 42 3.94 1.18 5.03
CA ARG A 42 4.17 0.74 3.65
C ARG A 42 3.54 -0.63 3.39
N VAL A 43 2.76 -0.74 2.32
CA VAL A 43 2.02 -1.98 2.00
C VAL A 43 2.00 -2.31 0.52
N SER A 44 1.83 -3.60 0.23
CA SER A 44 1.75 -4.13 -1.13
C SER A 44 0.62 -5.17 -1.26
N PRO A 45 -0.66 -4.72 -1.27
CA PRO A 45 -1.81 -5.62 -1.20
C PRO A 45 -1.84 -6.62 -2.36
N TYR A 46 -1.58 -6.13 -3.58
CA TYR A 46 -1.63 -6.91 -4.82
C TYR A 46 -0.35 -7.67 -5.15
N ALA A 47 0.74 -7.46 -4.42
CA ALA A 47 1.99 -8.14 -4.74
C ALA A 47 1.88 -9.64 -4.46
N SER A 48 2.40 -10.47 -5.37
CA SER A 48 2.79 -11.84 -5.04
C SER A 48 4.31 -11.88 -5.06
N TYR A 49 4.92 -12.15 -3.91
CA TYR A 49 6.36 -12.16 -3.73
C TYR A 49 6.74 -13.09 -2.58
N MET A 50 7.75 -13.95 -2.79
CA MET A 50 8.18 -14.95 -1.79
C MET A 50 7.00 -15.73 -1.19
N GLU A 51 6.14 -16.28 -2.05
CA GLU A 51 4.93 -17.07 -1.68
C GLU A 51 3.83 -16.29 -0.94
N ALA A 52 4.06 -15.02 -0.59
CA ALA A 52 3.08 -14.16 0.04
C ALA A 52 2.13 -13.52 -0.99
N SER A 53 1.12 -14.28 -1.42
CA SER A 53 -0.06 -13.79 -2.16
C SER A 53 -1.32 -13.79 -1.31
N GLU A 54 -2.35 -13.07 -1.76
CA GLU A 54 -3.64 -12.93 -1.09
C GLU A 54 -4.75 -13.34 -2.06
N SER A 55 -5.74 -14.12 -1.60
CA SER A 55 -6.87 -14.53 -2.44
C SER A 55 -7.82 -13.38 -2.77
N ASN A 56 -7.96 -12.39 -1.89
CA ASN A 56 -8.73 -11.17 -2.11
C ASN A 56 -7.94 -9.89 -1.69
N PRO A 57 -7.00 -9.43 -2.52
CA PRO A 57 -6.09 -8.32 -2.18
C PRO A 57 -6.79 -6.97 -2.03
N GLU A 58 -7.92 -6.76 -2.72
CA GLU A 58 -8.71 -5.54 -2.60
C GLU A 58 -9.44 -5.46 -1.25
N ALA A 59 -10.15 -6.54 -0.86
CA ALA A 59 -10.80 -6.59 0.45
C ALA A 59 -9.78 -6.47 1.59
N LEU A 60 -8.64 -7.14 1.44
CA LEU A 60 -7.49 -7.03 2.33
C LEU A 60 -7.05 -5.56 2.46
N GLY A 61 -6.80 -4.88 1.34
CA GLY A 61 -6.33 -3.49 1.31
C GLY A 61 -7.32 -2.47 1.87
N VAL A 62 -8.59 -2.54 1.45
CA VAL A 62 -9.64 -1.63 1.95
C VAL A 62 -9.88 -1.80 3.44
N TYR A 63 -9.89 -3.03 3.94
CA TYR A 63 -10.04 -3.30 5.37
C TYR A 63 -8.90 -2.69 6.19
N MET A 64 -7.65 -2.83 5.73
CA MET A 64 -6.50 -2.20 6.36
C MET A 64 -6.63 -0.69 6.41
N VAL A 65 -6.92 -0.04 5.27
CA VAL A 65 -7.04 1.42 5.21
C VAL A 65 -8.03 1.93 6.25
N ASN A 66 -9.20 1.29 6.34
CA ASN A 66 -10.24 1.68 7.29
C ASN A 66 -9.81 1.55 8.75
N ILE A 67 -8.99 0.54 9.08
CA ILE A 67 -8.50 0.38 10.45
C ILE A 67 -7.36 1.33 10.75
N VAL A 68 -6.41 1.48 9.83
CA VAL A 68 -5.25 2.36 9.99
C VAL A 68 -5.69 3.82 10.16
N ASN A 69 -6.78 4.23 9.50
CA ASN A 69 -7.42 5.52 9.73
C ASN A 69 -7.80 5.80 11.20
N LYS A 70 -8.04 4.76 12.03
CA LYS A 70 -8.37 4.93 13.45
C LYS A 70 -7.16 5.41 14.27
N PHE A 71 -5.95 5.10 13.81
CA PHE A 71 -4.71 5.56 14.43
C PHE A 71 -4.36 6.98 14.00
N GLY A 72 -4.80 7.42 12.82
CA GLY A 72 -4.55 8.77 12.29
C GLY A 72 -3.14 8.98 11.75
N ILE A 73 -2.43 7.91 11.36
CA ILE A 73 -1.04 7.97 10.88
C ILE A 73 -0.85 8.97 9.73
N LEU A 74 0.34 9.56 9.63
CA LEU A 74 0.66 10.63 8.68
C LEU A 74 0.45 10.21 7.23
N TYR A 75 0.98 9.05 6.83
CA TYR A 75 0.93 8.61 5.44
C TYR A 75 0.80 7.09 5.27
N LEU A 76 0.22 6.72 4.12
CA LEU A 76 0.20 5.35 3.61
C LEU A 76 0.99 5.32 2.29
N HIS A 77 2.02 4.49 2.24
CA HIS A 77 2.85 4.27 1.05
C HIS A 77 2.51 2.92 0.44
N ILE A 78 1.92 2.91 -0.75
CA ILE A 78 1.34 1.72 -1.34
C ILE A 78 1.93 1.40 -2.71
N ILE A 79 2.24 0.12 -2.91
CA ILE A 79 2.77 -0.39 -4.17
C ILE A 79 1.63 -0.68 -5.16
N GLU A 80 1.75 -0.18 -6.39
CA GLU A 80 0.85 -0.48 -7.51
C GLU A 80 0.72 -1.99 -7.75
N PRO A 81 -0.46 -2.47 -8.16
CA PRO A 81 -0.58 -3.80 -8.75
C PRO A 81 0.36 -3.92 -9.96
N ARG A 82 0.99 -5.09 -10.11
CA ARG A 82 1.84 -5.34 -11.28
C ARG A 82 0.97 -5.33 -12.54
N MET A 83 1.38 -4.54 -13.52
CA MET A 83 0.81 -4.62 -14.86
C MET A 83 1.24 -5.93 -15.53
N ILE A 84 0.28 -6.60 -16.16
CA ILE A 84 0.52 -7.76 -17.02
C ILE A 84 0.48 -7.31 -18.48
N LYS A 85 1.33 -7.91 -19.31
CA LYS A 85 1.35 -7.63 -20.75
C LYS A 85 0.36 -8.58 -21.44
N ILE A 86 -0.74 -8.04 -21.98
CA ILE A 86 -1.74 -8.76 -22.77
C ILE A 86 -1.84 -8.08 -24.14
N ASN A 87 -1.62 -8.83 -25.23
CA ASN A 87 -1.73 -8.31 -26.60
C ASN A 87 -0.97 -6.98 -26.83
N ASP A 88 0.28 -6.93 -26.35
CA ASP A 88 1.15 -5.74 -26.38
C ASP A 88 0.69 -4.50 -25.60
N LYS A 89 -0.37 -4.63 -24.79
CA LYS A 89 -0.80 -3.62 -23.84
C LYS A 89 -0.47 -4.04 -22.40
N TYR A 90 -0.04 -3.08 -21.61
CA TYR A 90 0.10 -3.26 -20.16
C TYR A 90 -1.23 -2.95 -19.51
N GLU A 91 -1.86 -3.95 -18.92
CA GLU A 91 -3.16 -3.82 -18.25
C GLU A 91 -3.10 -4.44 -16.85
N THR A 92 -3.95 -3.95 -15.96
CA THR A 92 -4.19 -4.54 -14.63
C THR A 92 -5.68 -4.44 -14.33
N PRO A 93 -6.32 -5.52 -13.86
CA PRO A 93 -7.71 -5.46 -13.42
C PRO A 93 -7.86 -4.77 -12.06
N HIS A 94 -6.75 -4.42 -11.40
CA HIS A 94 -6.72 -3.86 -10.06
C HIS A 94 -6.34 -2.38 -10.08
N SER A 95 -6.86 -1.64 -9.10
CA SER A 95 -6.62 -0.21 -8.93
C SER A 95 -6.44 0.12 -7.45
N LEU A 96 -5.60 1.12 -7.14
CA LEU A 96 -5.47 1.63 -5.78
C LEU A 96 -6.63 2.56 -5.37
N LEU A 97 -7.51 2.96 -6.30
CA LEU A 97 -8.60 3.91 -6.04
C LEU A 97 -9.49 3.57 -4.84
N PRO A 98 -9.92 2.31 -4.62
CA PRO A 98 -10.72 1.98 -3.43
C PRO A 98 -10.00 2.33 -2.12
N MET A 99 -8.68 2.11 -2.07
CA MET A 99 -7.85 2.43 -0.91
C MET A 99 -7.57 3.93 -0.79
N ARG A 100 -7.29 4.61 -1.91
CA ARG A 100 -7.15 6.07 -1.96
C ARG A 100 -8.40 6.77 -1.44
N ASN A 101 -9.57 6.36 -1.90
CA ASN A 101 -10.85 6.95 -1.50
C ASN A 101 -11.17 6.71 -0.02
N ALA A 102 -10.69 5.61 0.56
CA ALA A 102 -10.90 5.29 1.96
C ALA A 102 -9.89 5.97 2.90
N PHE A 103 -8.65 6.23 2.47
CA PHE A 103 -7.58 6.74 3.34
C PHE A 103 -7.68 8.26 3.55
N LYS A 104 -7.59 8.69 4.82
CA LYS A 104 -7.78 10.10 5.20
C LYS A 104 -6.48 10.91 5.30
N GLY A 105 -5.33 10.25 5.35
CA GLY A 105 -4.02 10.89 5.41
C GLY A 105 -3.37 11.04 4.03
N THR A 106 -2.06 11.27 4.03
CA THR A 106 -1.28 11.40 2.78
C THR A 106 -1.08 10.06 2.11
N PHE A 107 -1.54 9.91 0.86
CA PHE A 107 -1.45 8.67 0.09
C PHE A 107 -0.32 8.73 -0.94
N ILE A 108 0.69 7.89 -0.77
CA ILE A 108 1.89 7.83 -1.62
C ILE A 108 1.84 6.58 -2.48
N ALA A 109 1.75 6.72 -3.79
CA ALA A 109 1.79 5.60 -4.73
C ALA A 109 3.23 5.31 -5.22
N VAL A 110 3.56 4.04 -5.46
CA VAL A 110 4.86 3.64 -6.03
C VAL A 110 4.72 2.44 -6.96
N GLY A 111 5.54 2.39 -8.00
CA GLY A 111 5.66 1.23 -8.90
C GLY A 111 5.43 1.59 -10.36
N GLY A 112 6.49 1.61 -11.16
CA GLY A 112 6.39 1.87 -12.60
C GLY A 112 6.09 3.32 -12.99
N TYR A 113 6.15 4.26 -12.04
CA TYR A 113 5.97 5.67 -12.34
C TYR A 113 7.20 6.28 -13.03
N ASN A 114 6.92 7.13 -14.02
CA ASN A 114 7.78 8.15 -14.59
C ASN A 114 7.17 9.54 -14.30
N VAL A 115 7.80 10.60 -14.81
CA VAL A 115 7.33 11.98 -14.58
C VAL A 115 5.90 12.17 -15.10
N ASP A 116 5.61 11.71 -16.31
CA ASP A 116 4.33 11.96 -16.98
C ASP A 116 3.16 11.25 -16.30
N ASN A 117 3.29 9.94 -16.03
CA ASN A 117 2.21 9.19 -15.39
C ASN A 117 2.11 9.51 -13.88
N GLY A 118 3.21 9.91 -13.24
CA GLY A 118 3.21 10.37 -11.86
C GLY A 118 2.43 11.68 -11.70
N ASN A 119 2.70 12.66 -12.57
CA ASN A 119 1.95 13.92 -12.60
C ASN A 119 0.45 13.70 -12.88
N LYS A 120 0.12 12.76 -13.77
CA LYS A 120 -1.28 12.38 -14.03
C LYS A 120 -1.95 11.76 -12.81
N ALA A 121 -1.26 10.89 -12.06
CA ALA A 121 -1.81 10.29 -10.85
C ALA A 121 -2.16 11.35 -9.80
N ILE A 122 -1.30 12.36 -9.61
CA ILE A 122 -1.57 13.47 -8.70
C ILE A 122 -2.74 14.33 -9.22
N THR A 123 -2.70 14.72 -10.49
CA THR A 123 -3.71 15.61 -11.09
C THR A 123 -5.11 14.98 -11.05
N ASN A 124 -5.20 13.66 -11.14
CA ASN A 124 -6.45 12.91 -11.10
C ASN A 124 -6.89 12.50 -9.69
N ASN A 125 -6.24 13.01 -8.63
CA ASN A 125 -6.49 12.63 -7.23
C ASN A 125 -6.32 11.12 -6.95
N TYR A 126 -5.54 10.42 -7.77
CA TYR A 126 -5.24 9.00 -7.56
C TYR A 126 -4.24 8.80 -6.40
N SER A 127 -3.37 9.78 -6.17
CA SER A 127 -2.41 9.82 -5.06
C SER A 127 -2.07 11.27 -4.69
N ASP A 128 -1.68 11.54 -3.46
CA ASP A 128 -1.15 12.88 -3.09
C ASP A 128 0.30 13.03 -3.53
N LEU A 129 1.07 11.94 -3.46
CA LEU A 129 2.49 11.90 -3.80
C LEU A 129 2.81 10.62 -4.57
N VAL A 130 3.89 10.68 -5.35
CA VAL A 130 4.45 9.53 -6.07
C VAL A 130 5.88 9.32 -5.63
N ALA A 131 6.22 8.09 -5.24
CA ALA A 131 7.58 7.70 -4.91
C ALA A 131 8.27 7.06 -6.12
N PHE A 132 9.56 7.35 -6.28
CA PHE A 132 10.40 6.79 -7.35
C PHE A 132 11.54 5.97 -6.72
N GLY A 133 11.74 4.74 -7.19
CA GLY A 133 12.83 3.86 -6.73
C GLY A 133 13.99 3.87 -7.71
N MET A 134 13.84 3.11 -8.80
CA MET A 134 14.88 2.95 -9.82
C MET A 134 15.36 4.27 -10.42
N LEU A 135 14.46 5.23 -10.65
CA LEU A 135 14.86 6.54 -11.18
C LEU A 135 15.77 7.30 -10.21
N PHE A 136 15.50 7.26 -8.90
CA PHE A 136 16.37 7.90 -7.90
C PHE A 136 17.73 7.19 -7.75
N LEU A 137 17.80 5.89 -8.00
CA LEU A 137 19.08 5.16 -7.98
C LEU A 137 20.04 5.65 -9.07
N ALA A 138 19.51 5.96 -10.26
CA ALA A 138 20.32 6.39 -11.40
C ALA A 138 20.47 7.92 -11.50
N ASN A 139 19.60 8.69 -10.83
CA ASN A 139 19.53 10.15 -10.94
C ASN A 139 19.41 10.76 -9.54
N LEU A 140 20.54 11.20 -8.98
CA LEU A 140 20.59 11.77 -7.62
C LEU A 140 19.79 13.08 -7.50
N ASP A 141 19.61 13.78 -8.61
CA ASP A 141 18.91 15.05 -8.74
C ASP A 141 17.59 14.93 -9.50
N LEU A 142 16.98 13.74 -9.52
CA LEU A 142 15.69 13.47 -10.18
C LEU A 142 14.60 14.57 -10.01
N PRO A 143 14.47 15.26 -8.86
CA PRO A 143 13.46 16.32 -8.70
C PRO A 143 13.74 17.65 -9.42
N ARG A 144 14.95 17.86 -9.96
CA ARG A 144 15.34 19.10 -10.65
C ARG A 144 14.88 19.12 -12.10
#